data_AF-A0A7V2F393-F1
#
_entry.id   AF-A0A7V2F393-F1
#
_cell.length_a   1.000
_cell.length_b   1.000
_cell.length_c   1.000
_cell.angle_alpha   90.00
_cell.angle_beta   90.00
_cell.angle_gamma   90.00
#
_symmetry.space_group_name_H-M   'P 1'
#
loop_
_entity.id
_entity.type
_entity.pdbx_description
1 polymer ?
#
loop_
_entity_poly.entity_id
_entity_poly.type
_entity_poly.pdbx_seq_one_letter_code
_entity_poly.pdbx_strand_id
1 'polypeptide(L)' 'YLVEQGRIAAPVKNFTIIGNGPDALSRVTMVGNDFALSDGRWTCGKGQRIPVGVGLPTVKISEITVGGSDMNG' A
#
# COMPACT_ATOMS: atom_id res chain seq x y z
N TYR A 1 -4.12 -3.59 -8.85
CA TYR A 1 -4.19 -3.55 -10.34
C TYR A 1 -2.79 -3.34 -10.86
N LEU A 2 -2.51 -3.82 -12.07
CA LEU A 2 -1.34 -3.42 -12.84
C LEU A 2 -1.51 -1.98 -13.31
N VAL A 3 -0.39 -1.27 -13.43
CA VAL A 3 -0.32 0.04 -14.06
C VAL A 3 0.65 -0.08 -15.24
N GLU A 4 0.11 0.03 -16.45
CA GLU A 4 0.87 -0.13 -17.69
C GLU A 4 0.72 1.15 -18.51
N GLN A 5 1.85 1.72 -18.96
CA GLN A 5 1.86 2.97 -19.72
C GLN A 5 1.08 4.12 -19.06
N GLY A 6 1.11 4.18 -17.72
CA GLY A 6 0.44 5.20 -16.93
C GLY A 6 -1.08 5.02 -16.79
N ARG A 7 -1.63 3.86 -17.14
CA ARG A 7 -3.07 3.55 -17.01
C ARG A 7 -3.28 2.30 -16.17
N ILE A 8 -4.39 2.28 -15.42
CA ILE A 8 -4.82 1.09 -14.67
C ILE A 8 -5.24 0.02 -15.68
N ALA A 9 -4.66 -1.17 -15.55
CA ALA A 9 -4.89 -2.31 -16.42
C ALA A 9 -5.55 -3.47 -15.64
N ALA A 10 -4.98 -4.67 -15.67
CA ALA A 10 -5.59 -5.86 -15.08
C ALA A 10 -5.63 -5.84 -13.53
N PRO A 11 -6.67 -6.41 -12.90
CA PRO A 11 -6.68 -6.63 -11.46
C PRO A 11 -5.63 -7.68 -11.07
N VAL A 12 -5.04 -7.51 -9.88
CA VAL A 12 -4.09 -8.47 -9.30
C VAL A 12 -4.71 -8.97 -7.99
N LYS A 13 -4.67 -10.28 -7.76
CA LYS A 13 -5.21 -10.93 -6.55
C LYS A 13 -4.10 -11.69 -5.82
N ASN A 14 -4.33 -12.03 -4.56
CA ASN A 14 -3.49 -12.95 -3.78
C ASN A 14 -2.00 -12.56 -3.75
N PHE A 15 -1.71 -11.31 -3.40
CA PHE A 15 -0.35 -10.82 -3.24
C PHE A 15 -0.11 -10.28 -1.84
N THR A 16 1.15 -10.31 -1.43
CA THR A 16 1.67 -9.64 -0.23
C THR A 16 2.73 -8.63 -0.67
N ILE A 17 2.87 -7.54 0.07
CA ILE A 17 3.94 -6.56 -0.14
C ILE A 17 4.92 -6.70 1.04
N ILE A 18 6.22 -6.75 0.75
CA ILE A 18 7.26 -6.87 1.77
C ILE A 18 8.40 -5.88 1.52
N GLY A 19 8.94 -5.32 2.59
CA GLY A 19 10.04 -4.36 2.54
C GLY A 19 10.47 -3.91 3.93
N ASN A 20 11.58 -3.16 3.98
CA ASN A 20 12.05 -2.48 5.18
C ASN A 20 11.36 -1.11 5.31
N GLY A 21 10.81 -0.78 6.48
CA GLY A 21 10.01 0.43 6.69
C GLY A 21 10.74 1.73 6.33
N PRO A 22 11.87 2.05 6.98
CA PRO A 22 12.67 3.23 6.65
C PRO A 22 13.09 3.31 5.17
N ASP A 23 13.52 2.21 4.57
CA ASP A 23 13.91 2.17 3.16
C ASP A 23 12.70 2.46 2.24
N ALA A 24 11.55 1.83 2.49
CA ALA A 24 10.33 2.07 1.73
C ALA A 24 9.86 3.53 1.82
N LEU A 25 9.98 4.16 2.99
CA LEU A 25 9.68 5.58 3.18
C LEU A 25 10.65 6.47 2.40
N SER A 26 11.93 6.12 2.36
CA SER A 26 12.93 6.85 1.57
C SER A 26 12.71 6.76 0.05
N ARG A 27 11.98 5.74 -0.41
CA ARG A 27 11.63 5.49 -1.82
C ARG A 27 10.33 6.17 -2.25
N VAL A 28 9.68 6.95 -1.40
CA VAL A 28 8.52 7.76 -1.80
C VAL A 28 8.98 8.87 -2.75
N THR A 29 8.47 8.86 -3.98
CA THR A 29 8.87 9.82 -5.05
C THR A 29 7.80 10.84 -5.37
N MET A 30 6.53 10.56 -5.04
CA MET A 30 5.42 11.48 -5.24
C MET A 30 4.42 11.35 -4.10
N VAL A 31 3.81 12.48 -3.74
CA VAL A 31 2.75 12.60 -2.73
C VAL A 31 1.60 13.39 -3.35
N GLY A 32 0.39 12.83 -3.30
CA GLY A 32 -0.83 13.44 -3.79
C GLY A 32 -1.35 14.55 -2.88
N ASN A 33 -2.29 15.34 -3.40
CA ASN A 33 -2.98 16.41 -2.69
C ASN A 33 -4.37 15.96 -2.17
N ASP A 34 -4.59 14.65 -2.05
CA ASP A 34 -5.86 13.96 -1.84
C ASP A 34 -5.89 13.23 -0.49
N PHE A 35 -5.39 13.88 0.57
CA PHE A 35 -5.36 13.27 1.91
C PHE A 35 -6.76 12.86 2.38
N ALA A 36 -6.87 11.63 2.86
CA ALA A 36 -8.07 11.11 3.51
C ALA A 36 -7.72 10.34 4.79
N LEU A 37 -8.57 10.49 5.80
CA LEU A 37 -8.60 9.61 6.97
C LEU A 37 -9.57 8.47 6.69
N SER A 38 -9.21 7.24 7.08
CA SER A 38 -10.13 6.11 7.00
C SER A 38 -11.38 6.34 7.87
N ASP A 39 -12.45 5.64 7.51
CA ASP A 39 -13.72 5.47 8.22
C ASP A 39 -13.65 4.98 9.70
N GLY A 40 -12.48 4.88 10.32
CA GLY A 40 -12.32 4.65 11.76
C GLY A 40 -12.57 3.21 12.23
N ARG A 41 -12.60 2.23 11.32
CA ARG A 41 -12.91 0.82 11.64
C ARG A 41 -11.69 -0.04 12.00
N TRP A 42 -10.50 0.55 12.12
CA TRP A 42 -9.25 -0.20 12.32
C TRP A 42 -8.93 -0.43 13.79
N THR A 43 -8.21 -1.52 14.05
CA THR A 43 -7.72 -1.90 15.38
C THR A 43 -6.24 -2.22 15.31
N CYS A 44 -5.45 -1.68 16.23
CA CYS A 44 -4.04 -2.04 16.38
C CYS A 44 -3.87 -3.12 17.46
N GLY A 45 -2.91 -4.03 17.24
CA GLY A 45 -2.58 -5.13 18.15
C GLY A 45 -1.14 -5.05 18.66
N LYS A 46 -0.95 -4.96 19.99
CA LYS A 46 0.35 -5.08 20.66
C LYS A 46 0.21 -5.83 21.98
N GLY A 47 -0.31 -7.06 21.93
CA GLY A 47 -0.78 -7.80 23.12
C GLY A 47 -2.16 -7.33 23.60
N GLN A 48 -2.47 -6.04 23.50
CA GLN A 48 -3.83 -5.49 23.63
C GLN A 48 -4.39 -5.12 22.25
N ARG A 49 -5.72 -4.96 22.16
CA ARG A 49 -6.42 -4.51 20.95
C ARG A 49 -7.10 -3.17 21.23
N ILE A 50 -6.76 -2.14 20.46
CA ILE A 50 -7.29 -0.78 20.64
C ILE A 50 -7.71 -0.20 19.28
N PRO A 51 -8.88 0.47 19.18
CA PRO A 51 -9.28 1.19 17.97
C PRO A 51 -8.27 2.29 17.61
N VAL A 52 -7.94 2.41 16.33
CA VAL A 52 -7.01 3.43 15.81
C VAL A 52 -7.49 4.03 14.50
N GLY A 53 -7.07 5.27 14.23
CA GLY A 53 -7.23 5.91 12.92
C GLY A 53 -5.99 5.70 12.04
N VAL A 54 -6.18 5.67 10.73
CA VAL A 54 -5.11 5.66 9.71
C VAL A 54 -5.47 6.61 8.59
N GLY A 55 -4.48 7.26 7.98
CA GLY A 55 -4.70 8.19 6.86
C GLY A 55 -3.42 8.50 6.11
N LEU A 56 -3.56 8.77 4.80
CA LEU A 56 -2.49 9.07 3.87
C LEU A 56 -3.10 9.74 2.62
N PRO A 57 -2.42 10.65 1.91
CA PRO A 57 -2.75 10.91 0.52
C PRO A 57 -2.35 9.71 -0.37
N THR A 58 -2.63 9.78 -1.67
CA THR A 58 -2.02 8.84 -2.62
C THR A 58 -0.49 9.03 -2.61
N VAL A 59 0.28 7.93 -2.55
CA VAL A 59 1.75 7.97 -2.60
C VAL A 59 2.30 7.03 -3.67
N LYS A 60 3.42 7.42 -4.28
CA LYS A 60 4.18 6.53 -5.18
C LYS A 60 5.50 6.13 -4.53
N ILE A 61 5.66 4.84 -4.28
CA ILE A 61 6.94 4.23 -3.90
C ILE A 61 7.61 3.74 -5.18
N SER A 62 8.88 4.09 -5.40
CA SER A 62 9.61 3.74 -6.63
C SER A 62 9.84 2.24 -6.78
N GLU A 63 10.03 1.53 -5.66
CA GLU A 63 10.32 0.10 -5.63
C GLU A 63 9.86 -0.53 -4.31
N ILE A 64 9.18 -1.67 -4.41
CA ILE A 64 8.84 -2.54 -3.27
C ILE A 64 8.59 -3.97 -3.78
N THR A 65 8.92 -4.97 -2.99
CA THR A 65 8.71 -6.38 -3.38
C THR A 65 7.24 -6.75 -3.27
N VAL A 66 6.66 -7.20 -4.38
CA VAL A 66 5.29 -7.75 -4.44
C VAL A 66 5.39 -9.26 -4.60
N GLY A 67 5.08 -10.01 -3.54
CA GLY A 67 5.06 -11.46 -3.54
C GLY A 67 3.66 -12.00 -3.85
N GLY A 68 3.49 -12.62 -5.03
CA GLY A 68 2.27 -13.32 -5.44
C GLY A 68 2.61 -14.50 -6.36
N SER A 69 1.63 -15.38 -6.62
CA SER A 69 1.76 -16.44 -7.64
C SER A 69 1.67 -15.86 -9.05
N ASP A 70 2.20 -16.58 -10.04
CA ASP A 70 2.23 -16.16 -11.45
C ASP A 70 0.88 -15.57 -11.91
N MET A 71 0.95 -14.46 -12.65
CA MET A 71 -0.22 -13.75 -13.20
C MET A 71 -0.91 -14.49 -14.35
N ASN A 72 -0.58 -15.77 -14.59
CA ASN A 72 -1.08 -16.64 -15.65
C ASN A 72 -1.99 -17.77 -15.14
N GLY A 73 -2.55 -17.65 -13.94
CA GLY A 73 -3.53 -18.59 -13.37
C GLY A 73 -4.97 -18.14 -13.56
#